data_AF-A0A9R0SZC9-F1
#
_entry.id   AF-A0A9R0SZC9-F1
#
_cell.length_a   1.000
_cell.length_b   1.000
_cell.length_c   1.000
_cell.angle_alpha   90.00
_cell.angle_beta   90.00
_cell.angle_gamma   90.00
#
_symmetry.space_group_name_H-M   'P 1'
#
loop_
_entity.id
_entity.type
_entity.pdbx_description
1 polymer ?
#
loop_
_entity_poly.entity_id
_entity_poly.type
_entity_poly.pdbx_seq_one_letter_code
_entity_poly.pdbx_strand_id
1 'polypeptide(L)'
;MVISVPSHRRTIRDAMLGGGRQLHKPLRCAFYDGIPGQGLAAALAEATGSVSLSRTPATDGSVGGKAARNVLILMSDTGGGHRASAEALRDAFRLDFGDAYQVFVRDLGKEYGGWPLNDMERSYKFMIRHVRLWKVAFHGTSPRWVHGMYLTALAYLYANEVVAGMMKYKPDVIISVHPLMQHIPLWVLKWQSLQPKVPFFTVITDLNTCHPTWFHHGVTRCYCPSAEVAKRALTRGLDPSQIRVYGLPIRPSFCRAVLDKDELRKELGLHPELPAVLLMGGGEGMGPVEETAKALGHELYDHRRRRPAGQVVVVCGRNQALRSTLQSLTWKVPVKVPLQMPNLRCAFQVDASLCCKRLFGWC
;
A
#
# COMPACT_ATOMS: atom_id res chain seq x y z
N MET A 1 -14.88 -13.18 1.64
CA MET A 1 -15.01 -13.90 2.93
C MET A 1 -13.60 -14.14 3.45
N VAL A 2 -13.19 -13.42 4.49
CA VAL A 2 -11.86 -13.52 5.09
C VAL A 2 -11.88 -14.71 6.03
N ILE A 3 -11.16 -15.78 5.71
CA ILE A 3 -10.96 -16.88 6.66
C ILE A 3 -9.94 -16.38 7.69
N SER A 4 -10.43 -15.76 8.76
CA SER A 4 -9.76 -15.76 10.05
C SER A 4 -9.80 -17.20 10.56
N VAL A 5 -8.64 -17.81 10.77
CA VAL A 5 -8.55 -19.11 11.45
C VAL A 5 -8.24 -18.83 12.93
N PRO A 6 -9.23 -18.83 13.83
CA PRO A 6 -8.94 -19.09 15.22
C PRO A 6 -8.44 -20.53 15.34
N SER A 7 -7.40 -20.72 16.13
CA SER A 7 -6.68 -21.97 16.29
C SER A 7 -7.61 -23.13 16.68
N HIS A 8 -7.78 -24.10 15.78
CA HIS A 8 -7.57 -25.52 16.02
C HIS A 8 -7.40 -26.25 14.68
N ARG A 9 -6.48 -27.23 14.65
CA ARG A 9 -5.92 -27.90 13.47
C ARG A 9 -6.98 -28.19 12.39
N ARG A 10 -6.93 -27.48 11.27
CA ARG A 10 -7.50 -27.91 9.98
C ARG A 10 -6.37 -27.95 8.97
N THR A 11 -6.33 -28.99 8.14
CA THR A 11 -5.31 -29.11 7.12
C THR A 11 -5.65 -28.21 5.94
N ILE A 12 -4.64 -27.70 5.23
CA ILE A 12 -4.81 -26.86 4.03
C ILE A 12 -5.71 -27.54 2.99
N ARG A 13 -5.68 -28.88 2.94
CA ARG A 13 -6.53 -29.73 2.11
C ARG A 13 -8.03 -29.53 2.36
N ASP A 14 -8.45 -29.33 3.60
CA ASP A 14 -9.86 -29.18 3.98
C ASP A 14 -10.41 -27.79 3.61
N ALA A 15 -9.54 -26.77 3.60
CA ALA A 15 -9.92 -25.41 3.19
C ALA A 15 -10.13 -25.29 1.66
N MET A 16 -9.49 -26.16 0.87
CA MET A 16 -9.53 -26.10 -0.60
C MET A 16 -10.61 -26.98 -1.24
N LEU A 17 -11.03 -28.07 -0.59
CA LEU A 17 -11.93 -29.07 -1.20
C LEU A 17 -13.40 -28.97 -0.73
N GLY A 18 -13.74 -28.02 0.16
CA GLY A 18 -15.10 -27.82 0.68
C GLY A 18 -15.96 -26.96 -0.24
N GLY A 19 -16.72 -27.61 -1.12
CA GLY A 19 -17.58 -26.98 -2.12
C GLY A 19 -18.79 -26.21 -1.56
N GLY A 20 -19.11 -25.11 -2.24
CA GLY A 20 -20.36 -24.37 -2.14
C GLY A 20 -20.28 -23.17 -3.06
N ARG A 21 -21.05 -23.17 -4.16
CA ARG A 21 -21.12 -22.09 -5.16
C ARG A 21 -21.33 -20.74 -4.47
N GLN A 22 -20.27 -19.95 -4.30
CA GLN A 22 -20.41 -18.54 -3.98
C GLN A 22 -20.65 -17.80 -5.29
N LEU A 23 -21.86 -17.26 -5.45
CA LEU A 23 -22.10 -16.22 -6.46
C LEU A 23 -21.08 -15.09 -6.25
N HIS A 24 -20.19 -14.91 -7.22
CA HIS A 24 -19.17 -13.87 -7.20
C HIS A 24 -19.84 -12.49 -7.26
N LYS A 25 -19.84 -11.77 -6.14
CA LYS A 25 -19.95 -10.31 -6.15
C LYS A 25 -18.57 -9.73 -6.53
N PRO A 26 -18.48 -8.78 -7.47
CA PRO A 26 -17.22 -8.15 -7.83
C PRO A 26 -16.58 -7.51 -6.58
N LEU A 27 -15.24 -7.59 -6.48
CA LEU A 27 -14.47 -6.88 -5.47
C LEU A 27 -14.66 -5.37 -5.66
N ARG A 28 -15.61 -4.78 -4.91
CA ARG A 28 -15.84 -3.34 -4.86
C ARG A 28 -14.71 -2.69 -4.08
N CYS A 29 -14.08 -1.66 -4.66
CA CYS A 29 -13.06 -0.90 -3.95
C CYS A 29 -13.77 0.26 -3.25
N ALA A 30 -14.00 0.13 -1.95
CA ALA A 30 -14.67 1.17 -1.15
C ALA A 30 -13.98 2.54 -1.22
N PHE A 31 -12.70 2.58 -1.61
CA PHE A 31 -11.94 3.81 -1.80
C PHE A 31 -12.42 4.65 -3.01
N TYR A 32 -12.89 3.99 -4.08
CA TYR A 32 -13.37 4.66 -5.31
C TYR A 32 -14.89 4.53 -5.52
N ASP A 33 -15.46 3.41 -5.11
CA ASP A 33 -16.89 3.12 -5.23
C ASP A 33 -17.63 3.61 -3.98
N GLY A 34 -17.71 4.93 -3.82
CA GLY A 34 -18.48 5.55 -2.74
C GLY A 34 -19.98 5.56 -3.03
N ILE A 35 -20.79 5.27 -2.01
CA ILE A 35 -22.16 5.78 -1.88
C ILE A 35 -22.12 7.30 -2.17
N PRO A 36 -23.11 7.91 -2.86
CA PRO A 36 -23.09 9.34 -3.18
C PRO A 36 -22.72 10.18 -1.95
N GLY A 37 -21.57 10.87 -2.01
CA GLY A 37 -21.05 11.72 -0.91
C GLY A 37 -19.82 11.23 -0.14
N GLN A 38 -19.24 10.04 -0.43
CA GLN A 38 -18.11 9.50 0.37
C GLN A 38 -16.78 9.23 -0.38
N GLY A 39 -16.67 9.55 -1.67
CA GLY A 39 -15.44 9.32 -2.45
C GLY A 39 -14.28 10.30 -2.14
N LEU A 40 -13.08 10.03 -2.67
CA LEU A 40 -11.90 10.90 -2.54
C LEU A 40 -12.20 12.35 -2.96
N ALA A 41 -12.99 12.55 -4.02
CA ALA A 41 -13.43 13.87 -4.48
C ALA A 41 -14.32 14.60 -3.46
N ALA A 42 -15.29 13.89 -2.87
CA ALA A 42 -16.13 14.45 -1.82
C ALA A 42 -15.31 14.74 -0.55
N ALA A 43 -14.36 13.88 -0.20
CA ALA A 43 -13.48 14.08 0.96
C ALA A 43 -12.53 15.28 0.77
N LEU A 44 -11.98 15.47 -0.43
CA LEU A 44 -11.17 16.64 -0.77
C LEU A 44 -12.03 17.92 -0.82
N ALA A 45 -13.25 17.86 -1.36
CA ALA A 45 -14.18 18.98 -1.40
C ALA A 45 -14.66 19.39 0.01
N GLU A 46 -15.02 18.43 0.87
CA GLU A 46 -15.42 18.66 2.26
C GLU A 46 -14.26 19.25 3.09
N ALA A 47 -13.05 18.70 2.95
CA ALA A 47 -11.87 19.16 3.68
C ALA A 47 -11.38 20.54 3.20
N THR A 48 -11.49 20.85 1.91
CA THR A 48 -11.15 22.18 1.37
C THR A 48 -12.26 23.20 1.58
N GLY A 49 -13.51 22.79 1.73
CA GLY A 49 -14.65 23.65 2.06
C GLY A 49 -14.67 24.10 3.53
N SER A 50 -14.14 23.28 4.46
CA SER A 50 -14.01 23.65 5.88
C SER A 50 -12.81 24.57 6.18
N VAL A 51 -11.86 24.69 5.24
CA VAL A 51 -10.77 25.67 5.31
C VAL A 51 -11.26 26.92 4.56
N SER A 52 -11.56 28.00 5.28
CA SER A 52 -11.98 29.26 4.64
C SER A 52 -10.85 29.80 3.76
N LEU A 53 -10.89 29.47 2.46
CA LEU A 53 -10.05 30.08 1.45
C LEU A 53 -10.63 31.46 1.11
N SER A 54 -10.62 32.38 2.08
CA SER A 54 -10.91 33.78 1.84
C SER A 54 -9.70 34.41 1.14
N ARG A 55 -9.69 34.30 -0.19
CA ARG A 55 -8.98 35.25 -1.02
C ARG A 55 -10.07 36.09 -1.68
N THR A 56 -10.21 37.33 -1.22
CA THR A 56 -11.10 38.33 -1.80
C THR A 56 -10.94 38.34 -3.32
N PRO A 57 -12.03 38.27 -4.12
CA PRO A 57 -11.92 38.48 -5.54
C PRO A 57 -11.68 39.97 -5.75
N ALA A 58 -10.47 40.32 -6.17
CA ALA A 58 -10.27 41.56 -6.90
C ALA A 58 -11.14 41.45 -8.15
N THR A 59 -12.08 42.37 -8.27
CA THR A 59 -12.88 42.61 -9.47
C THR A 59 -11.94 42.90 -10.62
N ASP A 60 -11.77 41.94 -11.54
CA ASP A 60 -11.68 42.30 -12.95
C ASP A 60 -12.04 41.12 -13.85
N GLY A 61 -12.80 41.41 -14.89
CA GLY A 61 -13.33 40.43 -15.82
C GLY A 61 -12.23 39.86 -16.70
N SER A 62 -11.85 38.60 -16.47
CA SER A 62 -11.29 37.75 -17.52
C SER A 62 -11.63 36.30 -17.25
N VAL A 63 -12.11 35.60 -18.27
CA VAL A 63 -12.32 34.15 -18.27
C VAL A 63 -10.94 33.49 -18.31
N GLY A 64 -10.24 33.48 -17.18
CA GLY A 64 -8.97 32.80 -16.98
C GLY A 64 -9.22 31.40 -16.42
N GLY A 65 -8.83 30.35 -17.15
CA GLY A 65 -8.89 28.98 -16.65
C GLY A 65 -8.18 28.86 -15.29
N LYS A 66 -8.85 28.27 -14.30
CA LYS A 66 -8.26 28.03 -12.97
C LYS A 66 -6.93 27.29 -13.15
N ALA A 67 -5.84 27.89 -12.66
CA ALA A 67 -4.54 27.24 -12.63
C ALA A 67 -4.64 25.88 -11.90
N ALA A 68 -3.98 24.86 -12.45
CA ALA A 68 -3.96 23.53 -11.87
C ALA A 68 -3.40 23.57 -10.44
N ARG A 69 -4.04 22.83 -9.52
CA ARG A 69 -3.60 22.75 -8.12
C ARG A 69 -2.52 21.69 -7.96
N ASN A 70 -1.50 21.99 -7.18
CA ASN A 70 -0.37 21.08 -6.95
C ASN A 70 -0.65 20.14 -5.77
N VAL A 71 -0.60 18.84 -6.02
CA VAL A 71 -0.69 17.79 -4.98
C VAL A 71 0.68 17.16 -4.81
N LEU A 72 1.25 17.24 -3.61
CA LEU A 72 2.51 16.61 -3.27
C LEU A 72 2.26 15.35 -2.43
N ILE A 73 2.56 14.19 -3.01
CA ILE A 73 2.49 12.89 -2.34
C ILE A 73 3.88 12.50 -1.83
N LEU A 74 4.01 12.40 -0.51
CA LEU A 74 5.23 12.02 0.21
C LEU A 74 5.24 10.51 0.44
N MET A 75 6.26 9.84 -0.08
CA MET A 75 6.44 8.40 0.05
C MET A 75 7.91 8.06 0.34
N SER A 76 8.20 6.78 0.59
CA SER A 76 9.57 6.27 0.54
C SER A 76 9.61 4.92 -0.17
N ASP A 77 10.73 4.62 -0.83
CA ASP A 77 10.97 3.36 -1.55
C ASP A 77 11.10 2.11 -0.67
N THR A 78 10.93 2.25 0.65
CA THR A 78 10.94 1.16 1.61
C THR A 78 9.82 0.15 1.34
N GLY A 79 10.18 -1.08 0.94
CA GLY A 79 9.23 -2.21 0.87
C GLY A 79 8.16 -2.16 -0.25
N GLY A 80 8.15 -1.13 -1.11
CA GLY A 80 7.36 -1.04 -2.35
C GLY A 80 5.86 -0.78 -2.21
N GLY A 81 5.22 -1.14 -1.08
CA GLY A 81 3.78 -0.95 -0.86
C GLY A 81 3.36 0.53 -0.81
N HIS A 82 4.21 1.39 -0.26
CA HIS A 82 3.98 2.84 -0.17
C HIS A 82 3.97 3.50 -1.55
N ARG A 83 4.94 3.14 -2.42
CA ARG A 83 4.99 3.63 -3.81
C ARG A 83 3.74 3.21 -4.60
N ALA A 84 3.32 1.95 -4.48
CA ALA A 84 2.12 1.47 -5.16
C ALA A 84 0.87 2.26 -4.76
N SER A 85 0.76 2.63 -3.48
CA SER A 85 -0.33 3.46 -2.96
C SER A 85 -0.26 4.90 -3.47
N ALA A 86 0.93 5.51 -3.51
CA ALA A 86 1.12 6.84 -4.07
C ALA A 86 0.76 6.91 -5.56
N GLU A 87 1.18 5.90 -6.33
CA GLU A 87 0.88 5.82 -7.76
C GLU A 87 -0.61 5.56 -8.01
N ALA A 88 -1.26 4.73 -7.17
CA ALA A 88 -2.71 4.53 -7.23
C ALA A 88 -3.49 5.83 -7.02
N LEU A 89 -3.08 6.64 -6.04
CA LEU A 89 -3.68 7.96 -5.80
C LEU A 89 -3.44 8.89 -7.00
N ARG A 90 -2.20 8.98 -7.51
CA ARG A 90 -1.89 9.79 -8.69
C ARG A 90 -2.76 9.41 -9.89
N ASP A 91 -2.89 8.11 -10.17
CA ASP A 91 -3.68 7.62 -11.29
C ASP A 91 -5.17 7.94 -11.09
N ALA A 92 -5.67 7.86 -9.86
CA ALA A 92 -7.04 8.25 -9.53
C ALA A 92 -7.29 9.76 -9.72
N PHE A 93 -6.36 10.61 -9.26
CA PHE A 93 -6.45 12.06 -9.48
C PHE A 93 -6.56 12.40 -10.97
N ARG A 94 -5.72 11.76 -11.79
CA ARG A 94 -5.74 11.97 -13.24
C ARG A 94 -7.06 11.52 -13.86
N LEU A 95 -7.62 10.39 -13.42
CA LEU A 95 -8.88 9.86 -13.96
C LEU A 95 -10.09 10.68 -13.54
N ASP A 96 -10.13 11.15 -12.30
CA ASP A 96 -11.32 11.79 -11.74
C ASP A 96 -11.33 13.32 -11.93
N PHE A 97 -10.16 13.96 -12.05
CA PHE A 97 -10.04 15.42 -12.15
C PHE A 97 -9.28 15.93 -13.37
N GLY A 98 -8.74 15.03 -14.21
CA GLY A 98 -7.95 15.42 -15.39
C GLY A 98 -6.78 16.34 -15.02
N ASP A 99 -6.65 17.45 -15.73
CA ASP A 99 -5.55 18.41 -15.57
C ASP A 99 -5.80 19.47 -14.48
N ALA A 100 -6.93 19.39 -13.75
CA ALA A 100 -7.21 20.32 -12.64
C ALA A 100 -6.25 20.17 -11.46
N TYR A 101 -5.60 19.00 -11.34
CA TYR A 101 -4.60 18.71 -10.31
C TYR A 101 -3.31 18.15 -10.90
N GLN A 102 -2.19 18.81 -10.62
CA GLN A 102 -0.86 18.31 -10.94
C GLN A 102 -0.29 17.54 -9.75
N VAL A 103 -0.07 16.23 -9.93
CA VAL A 103 0.34 15.34 -8.83
C VAL A 103 1.82 14.99 -8.91
N PHE A 104 2.56 15.30 -7.84
CA PHE A 104 3.97 15.00 -7.67
C PHE A 104 4.16 13.91 -6.62
N VAL A 105 4.75 12.77 -7.00
CA VAL A 105 5.11 11.70 -6.06
C VAL A 105 6.60 11.76 -5.78
N ARG A 106 7.00 11.97 -4.52
CA ARG A 106 8.40 12.24 -4.13
C ARG A 106 8.84 11.44 -2.92
N ASP A 107 10.10 11.00 -2.97
CA ASP A 107 10.80 10.40 -1.83
C ASP A 107 11.74 11.45 -1.24
N LEU A 108 11.26 12.20 -0.24
CA LEU A 108 12.03 13.28 0.35
C LEU A 108 13.31 12.80 1.04
N GLY A 109 13.28 11.60 1.64
CA GLY A 109 14.46 11.03 2.29
C GLY A 109 15.56 10.76 1.28
N LYS A 110 15.19 10.19 0.13
CA LYS A 110 16.12 9.87 -0.97
C LYS A 110 16.60 11.08 -1.76
N GLU A 111 15.70 12.02 -2.07
CA GLU A 111 16.01 13.16 -2.93
C GLU A 111 16.68 14.32 -2.19
N TYR A 112 16.36 14.50 -0.90
CA TYR A 112 16.77 15.66 -0.11
C TYR A 112 17.41 15.28 1.23
N GLY A 113 17.25 14.04 1.70
CA GLY A 113 17.92 13.59 2.92
C GLY A 113 19.42 13.43 2.71
N GLY A 114 20.22 13.84 3.70
CA GLY A 114 21.60 13.38 3.83
C GLY A 114 21.67 11.94 4.33
N TRP A 115 22.86 11.37 4.41
CA TRP A 115 23.06 10.10 5.10
C TRP A 115 22.62 10.21 6.56
N PRO A 116 21.87 9.25 7.14
CA PRO A 116 21.46 7.97 6.56
C PRO A 116 20.07 7.93 5.89
N LEU A 117 19.35 9.05 5.78
CA LEU A 117 17.98 9.10 5.25
C LEU A 117 17.89 8.82 3.74
N ASN A 118 18.95 9.11 2.98
CA ASN A 118 18.98 8.83 1.54
C ASN A 118 19.08 7.35 1.18
N ASP A 119 19.54 6.50 2.10
CA ASP A 119 19.73 5.06 1.88
C ASP A 119 18.76 4.20 2.71
N MET A 120 17.63 4.78 3.14
CA MET A 120 16.64 4.07 3.96
C MET A 120 16.11 2.79 3.30
N GLU A 121 16.03 2.75 1.96
CA GLU A 121 15.63 1.55 1.23
C GLU A 121 16.58 0.38 1.53
N ARG A 122 17.90 0.60 1.48
CA ARG A 122 18.90 -0.44 1.74
C ARG A 122 18.93 -0.84 3.21
N SER A 123 18.90 0.12 4.12
CA SER A 123 18.83 -0.14 5.57
C SER A 123 17.58 -0.95 5.92
N TYR A 124 16.43 -0.59 5.35
CA TYR A 124 15.19 -1.35 5.50
C TYR A 124 15.34 -2.79 4.98
N LYS A 125 15.86 -2.96 3.75
CA LYS A 125 16.11 -4.30 3.16
C LYS A 125 17.03 -5.16 4.04
N PHE A 126 18.06 -4.55 4.63
CA PHE A 126 18.95 -5.25 5.57
C PHE A 126 18.21 -5.65 6.86
N MET A 127 17.45 -4.72 7.47
CA MET A 127 16.72 -4.99 8.71
C MET A 127 15.65 -6.08 8.54
N ILE A 128 14.89 -6.08 7.43
CA ILE A 128 13.87 -7.11 7.20
C ILE A 128 14.46 -8.50 6.95
N ARG A 129 15.72 -8.61 6.51
CA ARG A 129 16.43 -9.90 6.46
C ARG A 129 16.78 -10.43 7.85
N HIS A 130 16.85 -9.55 8.84
CA HIS A 130 17.22 -9.86 10.22
C HIS A 130 16.02 -9.63 11.16
N VAL A 131 15.11 -10.61 11.24
CA VAL A 131 13.83 -10.53 11.99
C VAL A 131 13.99 -9.91 13.39
N ARG A 132 15.03 -10.33 14.12
CA ARG A 132 15.31 -9.88 15.49
C ARG A 132 15.69 -8.39 15.51
N LEU A 133 16.52 -7.95 14.57
CA LEU A 133 16.91 -6.55 14.42
C LEU A 133 15.70 -5.67 14.09
N TRP A 134 14.84 -6.12 13.16
CA TRP A 134 13.60 -5.41 12.84
C TRP A 134 12.67 -5.30 14.05
N LYS A 135 12.46 -6.38 14.81
CA LYS A 135 11.62 -6.35 16.02
C LYS A 135 12.16 -5.37 17.06
N VAL A 136 13.48 -5.38 17.30
CA VAL A 136 14.14 -4.47 18.22
C VAL A 136 14.00 -3.02 17.74
N ALA A 137 14.23 -2.75 16.46
CA ALA A 137 14.06 -1.42 15.89
C ALA A 137 12.61 -0.93 16.01
N PHE A 138 11.64 -1.73 15.57
CA PHE A 138 10.21 -1.40 15.61
C PHE A 138 9.72 -1.16 17.04
N HIS A 139 9.96 -2.08 17.97
CA HIS A 139 9.51 -1.94 19.35
C HIS A 139 10.33 -0.94 20.16
N GLY A 140 11.61 -0.75 19.82
CA GLY A 140 12.48 0.25 20.44
C GLY A 140 12.10 1.67 20.05
N THR A 141 11.64 1.88 18.81
CA THR A 141 11.19 3.19 18.30
C THR A 141 9.70 3.47 18.51
N SER A 142 8.92 2.47 18.92
CA SER A 142 7.49 2.63 19.18
C SER A 142 7.12 3.54 20.37
N PRO A 143 7.83 3.53 21.52
CA PRO A 143 7.44 4.33 22.68
C PRO A 143 7.38 5.82 22.33
N ARG A 144 6.33 6.51 22.82
CA ARG A 144 6.04 7.90 22.42
C ARG A 144 7.19 8.87 22.67
N TRP A 145 7.86 8.71 23.80
CA TRP A 145 9.02 9.53 24.15
C TRP A 145 10.22 9.26 23.23
N VAL A 146 10.47 7.99 22.86
CA VAL A 146 11.57 7.64 21.95
C VAL A 146 11.35 8.24 20.57
N HIS A 147 10.16 8.03 19.97
CA HIS A 147 9.91 8.62 18.65
C HIS A 147 9.79 10.13 18.66
N GLY A 148 9.27 10.72 19.72
CA GLY A 148 9.25 12.17 19.88
C GLY A 148 10.67 12.74 19.81
N MET A 149 11.59 12.13 20.56
CA MET A 149 12.99 12.56 20.60
C MET A 149 13.71 12.41 19.26
N TYR A 150 13.74 11.20 18.66
CA TYR A 150 14.51 11.02 17.43
C TYR A 150 13.89 11.71 16.23
N LEU A 151 12.55 11.81 16.13
CA LEU A 151 11.91 12.54 15.02
C LEU A 151 12.09 14.05 15.15
N THR A 152 12.15 14.58 16.38
CA THR A 152 12.48 16.00 16.59
C THR A 152 13.93 16.28 16.19
N ALA A 153 14.86 15.41 16.56
CA ALA A 153 16.26 15.52 16.14
C ALA A 153 16.40 15.46 14.61
N LEU A 154 15.74 14.48 13.96
CA LEU A 154 15.71 14.39 12.50
C LEU A 154 15.04 15.61 11.86
N ALA A 155 13.95 16.11 12.43
CA ALA A 155 13.29 17.33 11.94
C ALA A 155 14.26 18.51 11.99
N TYR A 156 14.98 18.70 13.10
CA TYR A 156 15.95 19.77 13.24
C TYR A 156 17.10 19.66 12.23
N LEU A 157 17.62 18.45 12.00
CA LEU A 157 18.76 18.21 11.10
C LEU A 157 18.40 18.35 9.62
N TYR A 158 17.18 17.96 9.22
CA TYR A 158 16.79 17.88 7.81
C TYR A 158 15.67 18.85 7.43
N ALA A 159 15.32 19.78 8.32
CA ALA A 159 14.25 20.74 8.10
C ALA A 159 14.46 21.55 6.83
N ASN A 160 15.68 22.08 6.63
CA ASN A 160 15.95 23.00 5.52
C ASN A 160 15.89 22.29 4.17
N GLU A 161 16.37 21.07 4.10
CA GLU A 161 16.36 20.22 2.91
C GLU A 161 14.94 19.75 2.58
N VAL A 162 14.18 19.34 3.60
CA VAL A 162 12.77 18.96 3.46
C VAL A 162 11.92 20.17 3.07
N VAL A 163 12.17 21.36 3.65
CA VAL A 163 11.56 22.63 3.24
C VAL A 163 11.84 22.91 1.77
N ALA A 164 13.11 22.88 1.36
CA ALA A 164 13.48 23.17 -0.02
C ALA A 164 12.82 22.17 -0.99
N GLY A 165 12.80 20.89 -0.62
CA GLY A 165 12.15 19.84 -1.39
C GLY A 165 10.64 20.01 -1.49
N MET A 166 9.96 20.33 -0.40
CA MET A 166 8.52 20.56 -0.39
C MET A 166 8.13 21.84 -1.15
N MET A 167 8.82 22.95 -0.88
CA MET A 167 8.46 24.26 -1.41
C MET A 167 8.77 24.40 -2.90
N LYS A 168 9.69 23.60 -3.46
CA LYS A 168 9.92 23.49 -4.91
C LYS A 168 8.63 23.22 -5.69
N TYR A 169 7.71 22.44 -5.11
CA TYR A 169 6.47 22.04 -5.78
C TYR A 169 5.28 22.95 -5.48
N LYS A 170 5.44 23.97 -4.61
CA LYS A 170 4.39 24.90 -4.19
C LYS A 170 3.04 24.16 -3.95
N PRO A 171 2.99 23.18 -3.03
CA PRO A 171 1.85 22.30 -2.89
C PRO A 171 0.63 23.03 -2.32
N ASP A 172 -0.52 22.85 -2.97
CA ASP A 172 -1.83 23.23 -2.43
C ASP A 172 -2.39 22.14 -1.52
N VAL A 173 -1.95 20.90 -1.68
CA VAL A 173 -2.34 19.74 -0.88
C VAL A 173 -1.13 18.84 -0.66
N ILE A 174 -0.96 18.32 0.55
CA ILE A 174 0.07 17.31 0.85
C ILE A 174 -0.59 16.01 1.30
N ILE A 175 -0.12 14.88 0.75
CA ILE A 175 -0.58 13.54 1.11
C ILE A 175 0.62 12.70 1.52
N SER A 176 0.60 12.15 2.72
CA SER A 176 1.61 11.23 3.22
C SER A 176 1.14 9.78 3.12
N VAL A 177 1.92 8.93 2.46
CA VAL A 177 1.67 7.48 2.36
C VAL A 177 2.76 6.64 3.03
N HIS A 178 3.56 7.24 3.92
CA HIS A 178 4.67 6.57 4.62
C HIS A 178 4.72 6.97 6.10
N PRO A 179 5.03 6.05 7.05
CA PRO A 179 4.99 6.30 8.50
C PRO A 179 6.00 7.32 9.03
N LEU A 180 7.03 7.68 8.27
CA LEU A 180 8.03 8.67 8.66
C LEU A 180 7.78 10.06 8.04
N MET A 181 6.74 10.19 7.21
CA MET A 181 6.45 11.40 6.45
C MET A 181 5.30 12.21 7.09
N GLN A 182 5.22 12.25 8.42
CA GLN A 182 4.21 13.02 9.17
C GLN A 182 4.89 14.14 9.95
N HIS A 183 5.78 13.78 10.88
CA HIS A 183 6.33 14.68 11.88
C HIS A 183 7.17 15.81 11.27
N ILE A 184 8.13 15.47 10.40
CA ILE A 184 9.02 16.48 9.79
C ILE A 184 8.23 17.43 8.87
N PRO A 185 7.41 16.95 7.90
CA PRO A 185 6.62 17.85 7.06
C PRO A 185 5.64 18.73 7.84
N LEU A 186 4.97 18.19 8.87
CA LEU A 186 4.02 18.97 9.69
C LEU A 186 4.72 20.00 10.56
N TRP A 187 5.90 19.67 11.09
CA TRP A 187 6.75 20.63 11.81
C TRP A 187 7.13 21.77 10.87
N VAL A 188 7.63 21.48 9.66
CA VAL A 188 7.97 22.47 8.64
C VAL A 188 6.78 23.39 8.32
N LEU A 189 5.58 22.82 8.08
CA LEU A 189 4.37 23.60 7.80
C LEU A 189 4.00 24.52 8.97
N LYS A 190 4.18 24.06 10.21
CA LYS A 190 3.90 24.86 11.40
C LYS A 190 4.88 26.04 11.51
N TRP A 191 6.18 25.79 11.36
CA TRP A 191 7.22 26.83 11.46
C TRP A 191 7.11 27.89 10.35
N GLN A 192 6.70 27.51 9.15
CA GLN A 192 6.48 28.45 8.05
C GLN A 192 5.09 29.11 8.06
N SER A 193 4.25 28.85 9.08
CA SER A 193 2.87 29.35 9.14
C SER A 193 2.02 28.95 7.90
N LEU A 194 2.35 27.81 7.30
CA LEU A 194 1.65 27.24 6.13
C LEU A 194 0.61 26.19 6.53
N GLN A 195 0.67 25.66 7.74
CA GLN A 195 -0.27 24.66 8.26
C GLN A 195 -1.75 25.01 8.05
N PRO A 196 -2.23 26.26 8.27
CA PRO A 196 -3.64 26.58 8.01
C PRO A 196 -3.98 26.73 6.52
N LYS A 197 -2.97 26.86 5.64
CA LYS A 197 -3.14 27.11 4.20
C LYS A 197 -3.06 25.84 3.37
N VAL A 198 -2.23 24.88 3.79
CA VAL A 198 -1.95 23.65 3.04
C VAL A 198 -2.50 22.45 3.82
N PRO A 199 -3.66 21.89 3.43
CA PRO A 199 -4.19 20.70 4.07
C PRO A 199 -3.21 19.53 3.94
N PHE A 200 -3.07 18.80 5.04
CA PHE A 200 -2.15 17.67 5.17
C PHE A 200 -2.93 16.40 5.44
N PHE A 201 -2.88 15.45 4.53
CA PHE A 201 -3.57 14.17 4.61
C PHE A 201 -2.59 13.04 4.88
N THR A 202 -2.99 12.07 5.69
CA THR A 202 -2.28 10.80 5.86
C THR A 202 -3.13 9.67 5.32
N VAL A 203 -2.54 8.80 4.49
CA VAL A 203 -3.15 7.56 4.02
C VAL A 203 -2.35 6.40 4.57
N ILE A 204 -2.90 5.71 5.57
CA ILE A 204 -2.22 4.60 6.24
C ILE A 204 -2.20 3.40 5.30
N THR A 205 -1.00 2.85 5.09
CA THR A 205 -0.77 1.69 4.23
C THR A 205 -0.50 0.40 5.02
N ASP A 206 -0.39 0.50 6.35
CA ASP A 206 -0.30 -0.64 7.27
C ASP A 206 -1.71 -1.20 7.56
N LEU A 207 -1.93 -2.48 7.26
CA LEU A 207 -3.27 -3.09 7.36
C LEU A 207 -3.66 -3.53 8.78
N ASN A 208 -2.71 -3.63 9.71
CA ASN A 208 -3.01 -4.03 11.08
C ASN A 208 -2.06 -3.36 12.08
N THR A 209 -0.85 -3.91 12.27
CA THR A 209 0.12 -3.41 13.25
C THR A 209 0.74 -2.10 12.76
N CYS A 210 0.05 -0.99 12.99
CA CYS A 210 0.50 0.34 12.57
C CYS A 210 1.59 0.85 13.51
N HIS A 211 2.71 1.31 12.95
CA HIS A 211 3.69 2.04 13.75
C HIS A 211 3.06 3.35 14.28
N PRO A 212 3.35 3.77 15.52
CA PRO A 212 2.79 5.00 16.10
C PRO A 212 2.99 6.27 15.28
N THR A 213 4.03 6.32 14.47
CA THR A 213 4.42 7.52 13.73
C THR A 213 3.46 7.89 12.58
N TRP A 214 2.56 6.97 12.21
CA TRP A 214 1.42 7.27 11.33
C TRP A 214 0.45 8.30 11.89
N PHE A 215 0.35 8.41 13.21
CA PHE A 215 -0.68 9.19 13.89
C PHE A 215 -0.10 10.52 14.38
N HIS A 216 -0.62 11.63 13.86
CA HIS A 216 -0.18 12.97 14.25
C HIS A 216 -1.38 13.93 14.30
N HIS A 217 -1.51 14.72 15.36
CA HIS A 217 -2.68 15.60 15.58
C HIS A 217 -2.76 16.77 14.59
N GLY A 218 -1.62 17.20 14.04
CA GLY A 218 -1.56 18.30 13.07
C GLY A 218 -2.09 17.98 11.67
N VAL A 219 -2.58 16.77 11.41
CA VAL A 219 -3.13 16.38 10.09
C VAL A 219 -4.54 16.94 9.91
N THR A 220 -4.91 17.26 8.68
CA THR A 220 -6.29 17.61 8.33
C THR A 220 -7.19 16.37 8.38
N ARG A 221 -6.77 15.27 7.75
CA ARG A 221 -7.43 13.96 7.85
C ARG A 221 -6.44 12.79 7.78
N CYS A 222 -6.85 11.68 8.39
CA CYS A 222 -6.18 10.39 8.40
C CYS A 222 -7.12 9.32 7.82
N TYR A 223 -6.76 8.80 6.65
CA TYR A 223 -7.47 7.74 5.95
C TYR A 223 -6.93 6.37 6.39
N CYS A 224 -7.78 5.59 7.02
CA CYS A 224 -7.47 4.28 7.57
C CYS A 224 -7.93 3.16 6.62
N PRO A 225 -7.14 2.07 6.50
CA PRO A 225 -7.51 0.94 5.66
C PRO A 225 -8.55 0.02 6.30
N SER A 226 -8.78 0.12 7.61
CA SER A 226 -9.75 -0.69 8.34
C SER A 226 -10.27 0.00 9.60
N ALA A 227 -11.37 -0.53 10.16
CA ALA A 227 -11.94 -0.06 11.43
C ALA A 227 -10.98 -0.28 12.61
N GLU A 228 -10.18 -1.34 12.61
CA GLU A 228 -9.18 -1.61 13.64
C GLU A 228 -8.08 -0.54 13.65
N VAL A 229 -7.64 -0.09 12.47
CA VAL A 229 -6.67 1.01 12.34
C VAL A 229 -7.30 2.34 12.79
N ALA A 230 -8.56 2.59 12.44
CA ALA A 230 -9.28 3.77 12.91
C ALA A 230 -9.42 3.81 14.44
N LYS A 231 -9.72 2.67 15.08
CA LYS A 231 -9.73 2.54 16.54
C LYS A 231 -8.37 2.87 17.14
N ARG A 232 -7.28 2.38 16.52
CA ARG A 232 -5.91 2.75 16.95
C ARG A 232 -5.65 4.24 16.80
N ALA A 233 -6.09 4.88 15.70
CA ALA A 233 -5.96 6.32 15.51
C ALA A 233 -6.62 7.13 16.64
N LEU A 234 -7.85 6.75 17.03
CA LEU A 234 -8.56 7.32 18.18
C LEU A 234 -7.78 7.14 19.49
N THR A 235 -7.29 5.93 19.77
CA THR A 235 -6.48 5.68 20.98
C THR A 235 -5.16 6.45 20.99
N ARG A 236 -4.67 6.89 19.82
CA ARG A 236 -3.47 7.74 19.71
C ARG A 236 -3.78 9.23 19.74
N GLY A 237 -5.05 9.58 19.87
CA GLY A 237 -5.58 10.92 20.16
C GLY A 237 -5.92 11.76 18.93
N LEU A 238 -6.11 11.15 17.75
CA LEU A 238 -6.74 11.86 16.64
C LEU A 238 -8.22 12.07 16.94
N ASP A 239 -8.74 13.22 16.56
CA ASP A 239 -10.16 13.52 16.68
C ASP A 239 -10.98 12.66 15.72
N PRO A 240 -12.22 12.26 16.09
CA PRO A 240 -13.12 11.53 15.18
C PRO A 240 -13.33 12.25 13.85
N SER A 241 -13.33 13.59 13.86
CA SER A 241 -13.47 14.42 12.66
C SER A 241 -12.31 14.24 11.67
N GLN A 242 -11.11 13.92 12.17
CA GLN A 242 -9.91 13.70 11.36
C GLN A 242 -9.90 12.30 10.72
N ILE A 243 -10.66 11.33 11.22
CA ILE A 243 -10.52 9.92 10.82
C ILE A 243 -11.55 9.53 9.77
N ARG A 244 -11.12 8.85 8.70
CA ARG A 244 -12.00 8.25 7.67
C ARG A 244 -11.56 6.82 7.35
N VAL A 245 -12.50 5.93 7.06
CA VAL A 245 -12.22 4.52 6.76
C VAL A 245 -12.68 4.19 5.35
N TYR A 246 -11.75 4.25 4.38
CA TYR A 246 -12.04 4.01 2.96
C TYR A 246 -11.31 2.78 2.39
N GLY A 247 -10.47 2.12 3.19
CA GLY A 247 -9.64 1.02 2.70
C GLY A 247 -8.29 1.49 2.16
N LEU A 248 -7.47 0.53 1.75
CA LEU A 248 -6.18 0.80 1.12
C LEU A 248 -6.41 1.30 -0.32
N PRO A 249 -5.72 2.36 -0.79
CA PRO A 249 -5.80 2.76 -2.18
C PRO A 249 -5.19 1.67 -3.07
N ILE A 250 -5.96 1.24 -4.06
CA ILE A 250 -5.55 0.27 -5.09
C ILE A 250 -5.56 1.01 -6.43
N ARG A 251 -4.74 0.62 -7.42
CA ARG A 251 -4.79 1.31 -8.72
C ARG A 251 -6.19 1.17 -9.36
N PRO A 252 -6.77 2.23 -9.93
CA PRO A 252 -8.10 2.15 -10.57
C PRO A 252 -8.18 1.12 -11.70
N SER A 253 -7.08 0.91 -12.44
CA SER A 253 -6.98 -0.13 -13.47
C SER A 253 -7.19 -1.54 -12.91
N PHE A 254 -6.77 -1.80 -11.66
CA PHE A 254 -7.16 -3.03 -10.98
C PHE A 254 -8.65 -3.06 -10.74
N CYS A 255 -9.29 -1.97 -10.31
CA CYS A 255 -10.70 -1.98 -9.92
C CYS A 255 -11.68 -2.15 -11.09
N ARG A 256 -11.32 -1.63 -12.28
CA ARG A 256 -12.20 -1.55 -13.46
C ARG A 256 -12.08 -2.74 -14.43
N ALA A 257 -11.11 -3.65 -14.23
CA ALA A 257 -10.93 -4.79 -15.14
C ALA A 257 -12.02 -5.85 -14.92
N VAL A 258 -12.90 -6.03 -15.91
CA VAL A 258 -13.74 -7.23 -16.08
C VAL A 258 -12.93 -8.21 -16.91
N LEU A 259 -12.61 -9.38 -16.36
CA LEU A 259 -11.76 -10.37 -17.04
C LEU A 259 -12.47 -11.71 -17.05
N ASP A 260 -12.45 -12.36 -18.21
CA ASP A 260 -12.86 -13.75 -18.36
C ASP A 260 -11.77 -14.68 -17.80
N LYS A 261 -12.17 -15.60 -16.92
CA LYS A 261 -11.23 -16.45 -16.19
C LYS A 261 -10.52 -17.44 -17.10
N ASP A 262 -11.21 -17.94 -18.12
CA ASP A 262 -10.69 -18.98 -19.00
C ASP A 262 -9.72 -18.38 -20.01
N GLU A 263 -10.02 -17.17 -20.52
CA GLU A 263 -9.08 -16.38 -21.33
C GLU A 263 -7.79 -16.09 -20.56
N LEU A 264 -7.90 -15.70 -19.28
CA LEU A 264 -6.73 -15.43 -18.44
C LEU A 264 -5.90 -16.68 -18.16
N ARG A 265 -6.54 -17.83 -17.92
CA ARG A 265 -5.84 -19.10 -17.76
C ARG A 265 -5.06 -19.43 -19.02
N LYS A 266 -5.65 -19.21 -20.20
CA LYS A 266 -5.01 -19.42 -21.49
C LYS A 266 -3.83 -18.46 -21.71
N GLU A 267 -4.01 -17.16 -21.47
CA GLU A 267 -2.97 -16.14 -21.61
C GLU A 267 -1.75 -16.43 -20.71
N LEU A 268 -2.00 -16.85 -19.47
CA LEU A 268 -0.95 -17.19 -18.50
C LEU A 268 -0.39 -18.61 -18.69
N GLY A 269 -0.91 -19.38 -19.65
CA GLY A 269 -0.54 -20.77 -19.91
C GLY A 269 -0.82 -21.71 -18.73
N LEU A 270 -1.83 -21.39 -17.92
CA LEU A 270 -2.28 -22.18 -16.78
C LEU A 270 -3.16 -23.35 -17.24
N HIS A 271 -3.20 -24.41 -16.43
CA HIS A 271 -4.09 -25.52 -16.70
C HIS A 271 -5.56 -25.07 -16.57
N PRO A 272 -6.46 -25.41 -17.51
CA PRO A 272 -7.82 -24.90 -17.55
C PRO A 272 -8.65 -25.31 -16.32
N GLU A 273 -8.49 -26.54 -15.84
CA GLU A 273 -9.35 -27.09 -14.78
C GLU A 273 -8.72 -27.17 -13.38
N LEU A 274 -7.39 -27.06 -13.25
CA LEU A 274 -6.75 -27.24 -11.94
C LEU A 274 -6.92 -25.99 -11.07
N PRO A 275 -7.20 -26.13 -9.77
CA PRO A 275 -7.16 -25.00 -8.84
C PRO A 275 -5.75 -24.42 -8.78
N ALA A 276 -5.64 -23.10 -8.78
CA ALA A 276 -4.36 -22.41 -8.72
C ALA A 276 -4.05 -21.95 -7.30
N VAL A 277 -2.77 -21.78 -6.96
CA VAL A 277 -2.32 -21.07 -5.77
C VAL A 277 -1.37 -19.98 -6.23
N LEU A 278 -1.68 -18.73 -5.90
CA LEU A 278 -0.80 -17.61 -6.17
C LEU A 278 0.10 -17.40 -4.97
N LEU A 279 1.41 -17.56 -5.17
CA LEU A 279 2.43 -17.26 -4.20
C LEU A 279 3.16 -15.98 -4.60
N MET A 280 3.16 -14.98 -3.71
CA MET A 280 3.85 -13.71 -3.95
C MET A 280 4.73 -13.32 -2.77
N GLY A 281 6.00 -13.00 -3.06
CA GLY A 281 6.97 -12.48 -2.08
C GLY A 281 7.01 -10.95 -1.97
N GLY A 282 6.03 -10.25 -2.58
CA GLY A 282 6.09 -8.80 -2.81
C GLY A 282 7.04 -8.42 -3.96
N GLY A 283 7.21 -7.12 -4.23
CA GLY A 283 7.98 -6.62 -5.39
C GLY A 283 9.46 -7.05 -5.44
N GLU A 284 10.03 -7.42 -4.29
CA GLU A 284 11.42 -7.88 -4.15
C GLU A 284 11.55 -9.41 -4.03
N GLY A 285 10.45 -10.17 -4.06
CA GLY A 285 10.49 -11.64 -3.88
C GLY A 285 11.11 -12.07 -2.55
N MET A 286 10.78 -11.37 -1.47
CA MET A 286 11.42 -11.53 -0.15
C MET A 286 10.64 -12.50 0.75
N GLY A 287 11.36 -13.30 1.52
CA GLY A 287 10.82 -14.33 2.42
C GLY A 287 11.15 -15.74 1.93
N PRO A 288 10.68 -16.79 2.62
CA PRO A 288 10.96 -18.18 2.26
C PRO A 288 10.07 -18.64 1.09
N VAL A 289 10.11 -17.89 -0.03
CA VAL A 289 9.24 -18.11 -1.19
C VAL A 289 9.59 -19.44 -1.85
N GLU A 290 10.86 -19.81 -1.90
CA GLU A 290 11.30 -21.08 -2.46
C GLU A 290 10.80 -22.27 -1.63
N GLU A 291 10.99 -22.22 -0.31
CA GLU A 291 10.53 -23.28 0.60
C GLU A 291 9.01 -23.39 0.58
N THR A 292 8.30 -22.26 0.53
CA THR A 292 6.84 -22.24 0.42
C THR A 292 6.38 -22.81 -0.92
N ALA A 293 7.05 -22.49 -2.03
CA ALA A 293 6.73 -23.04 -3.34
C ALA A 293 6.94 -24.56 -3.36
N LYS A 294 8.05 -25.05 -2.80
CA LYS A 294 8.35 -26.48 -2.66
C LYS A 294 7.29 -27.21 -1.85
N ALA A 295 6.90 -26.65 -0.70
CA ALA A 295 5.84 -27.19 0.14
C ALA A 295 4.50 -27.24 -0.59
N LEU A 296 4.11 -26.17 -1.29
CA LEU A 296 2.90 -26.14 -2.11
C LEU A 296 2.93 -27.18 -3.23
N GLY A 297 4.07 -27.34 -3.91
CA GLY A 297 4.23 -28.35 -4.96
C GLY A 297 4.05 -29.78 -4.45
N HIS A 298 4.47 -30.06 -3.21
CA HIS A 298 4.25 -31.34 -2.55
C HIS A 298 2.77 -31.53 -2.17
N GLU A 299 2.17 -30.54 -1.49
CA GLU A 299 0.79 -30.62 -0.99
C GLU A 299 -0.26 -30.67 -2.11
N LEU A 300 0.01 -30.04 -3.26
CA LEU A 300 -0.89 -30.01 -4.41
C LEU A 300 -0.73 -31.23 -5.33
N TYR A 301 0.07 -32.23 -4.95
CA TYR A 301 0.20 -33.49 -5.69
C TYR A 301 -0.61 -34.61 -5.01
N ASP A 302 -1.55 -35.22 -5.72
CA ASP A 302 -2.28 -36.38 -5.20
C ASP A 302 -1.40 -37.64 -5.35
N HIS A 303 -0.70 -38.00 -4.29
CA HIS A 303 0.16 -39.18 -4.25
C HIS A 303 -0.60 -40.50 -4.44
N ARG A 304 -1.89 -40.57 -4.08
CA ARG A 304 -2.69 -41.79 -4.25
C ARG A 304 -3.07 -41.99 -5.71
N ARG A 305 -3.48 -40.90 -6.37
CA ARG A 305 -3.87 -40.92 -7.79
C ARG A 305 -2.72 -40.67 -8.77
N ARG A 306 -1.51 -40.40 -8.24
CA ARG A 306 -0.31 -40.05 -9.00
C ARG A 306 -0.54 -38.95 -10.05
N ARG A 307 -1.28 -37.90 -9.67
CA ARG A 307 -1.61 -36.78 -10.56
C ARG A 307 -1.64 -35.44 -9.82
N PRO A 308 -1.46 -34.30 -10.50
CA PRO A 308 -1.65 -32.99 -9.91
C PRO A 308 -3.08 -32.81 -9.40
N ALA A 309 -3.23 -32.30 -8.18
CA ALA A 309 -4.50 -31.85 -7.61
C ALA A 309 -4.65 -30.32 -7.71
N GLY A 310 -3.57 -29.59 -8.01
CA GLY A 310 -3.57 -28.15 -8.24
C GLY A 310 -2.32 -27.69 -8.99
N GLN A 311 -2.18 -26.37 -9.13
CA GLN A 311 -1.05 -25.71 -9.79
C GLN A 311 -0.59 -24.50 -8.98
N VAL A 312 0.67 -24.10 -9.14
CA VAL A 312 1.26 -22.96 -8.42
C VAL A 312 1.69 -21.89 -9.41
N VAL A 313 1.38 -20.63 -9.08
CA VAL A 313 1.91 -19.46 -9.78
C VAL A 313 2.75 -18.67 -8.78
N VAL A 314 4.05 -18.54 -9.05
CA VAL A 314 4.99 -17.84 -8.17
C VAL A 314 5.42 -16.54 -8.85
N VAL A 315 5.03 -15.39 -8.29
CA VAL A 315 5.44 -14.08 -8.80
C VAL A 315 6.68 -13.63 -8.02
N CYS A 316 7.82 -13.62 -8.70
CA CYS A 316 9.13 -13.31 -8.08
C CYS A 316 9.41 -11.80 -7.96
N GLY A 317 8.60 -10.94 -8.60
CA GLY A 317 8.86 -9.51 -8.66
C GLY A 317 10.17 -9.23 -9.40
N ARG A 318 11.07 -8.48 -8.76
CA ARG A 318 12.42 -8.17 -9.27
C ARG A 318 13.47 -9.23 -8.94
N ASN A 319 13.12 -10.30 -8.24
CA ASN A 319 14.07 -11.33 -7.82
C ASN A 319 14.36 -12.34 -8.95
N GLN A 320 15.30 -11.98 -9.83
CA GLN A 320 15.70 -12.82 -10.97
C GLN A 320 16.35 -14.14 -10.51
N ALA A 321 17.15 -14.10 -9.45
CA ALA A 321 17.81 -15.28 -8.90
C ALA A 321 16.78 -16.32 -8.43
N LEU A 322 15.79 -15.91 -7.64
CA LEU A 322 14.69 -16.78 -7.21
C LEU A 322 13.92 -17.36 -8.39
N ARG A 323 13.65 -16.55 -9.42
CA ARG A 323 13.00 -17.06 -10.63
C ARG A 323 13.83 -18.16 -11.30
N SER A 324 15.12 -17.92 -11.53
CA SER A 324 16.01 -18.91 -12.15
C SER A 324 16.07 -20.19 -11.32
N THR A 325 16.16 -20.09 -9.99
CA THR A 325 16.14 -21.25 -9.09
C THR A 325 14.83 -22.03 -9.21
N LEU A 326 13.67 -21.36 -9.15
CA LEU A 326 12.38 -22.06 -9.24
C LEU A 326 12.13 -22.69 -10.62
N GLN A 327 12.67 -22.10 -11.69
CA GLN A 327 12.58 -22.64 -13.05
C GLN A 327 13.49 -23.84 -13.28
N SER A 328 14.60 -23.99 -12.55
CA SER A 328 15.49 -25.15 -12.66
C SER A 328 14.99 -26.38 -11.88
N LEU A 329 14.05 -26.18 -10.95
CA LEU A 329 13.46 -27.28 -10.18
C LEU A 329 12.51 -28.13 -11.04
N THR A 330 12.53 -29.44 -10.81
CA THR A 330 11.55 -30.36 -11.39
C THR A 330 10.32 -30.44 -10.49
N TRP A 331 9.14 -30.14 -11.04
CA TRP A 331 7.89 -30.09 -10.31
C TRP A 331 6.97 -31.26 -10.69
N LYS A 332 6.31 -31.85 -9.69
CA LYS A 332 5.26 -32.88 -9.90
C LYS A 332 3.90 -32.29 -10.24
N VAL A 333 3.76 -30.98 -10.09
CA VAL A 333 2.56 -30.20 -10.42
C VAL A 333 2.94 -29.08 -11.41
N PRO A 334 1.99 -28.54 -12.18
CA PRO A 334 2.26 -27.39 -13.02
C PRO A 334 2.67 -26.18 -12.16
N VAL A 335 3.82 -25.59 -12.47
CA VAL A 335 4.31 -24.36 -11.83
C VAL A 335 4.65 -23.31 -12.88
N LYS A 336 4.13 -22.10 -12.71
CA LYS A 336 4.50 -20.93 -13.51
C LYS A 336 5.25 -19.92 -12.66
N VAL A 337 6.34 -19.38 -13.19
CA VAL A 337 7.23 -18.46 -12.47
C VAL A 337 7.44 -17.16 -13.26
N PRO A 338 6.40 -16.32 -13.41
CA PRO A 338 6.55 -15.00 -14.00
C PRO A 338 7.35 -14.06 -13.06
N LEU A 339 8.09 -13.11 -13.65
CA LEU A 339 8.68 -12.01 -12.87
C LEU A 339 7.58 -11.05 -12.39
N GLN A 340 6.71 -10.64 -13.30
CA GLN A 340 5.61 -9.72 -13.04
C GLN A 340 4.35 -10.27 -13.67
N MET A 341 3.21 -9.94 -13.06
CA MET A 341 1.91 -10.15 -13.65
C MET A 341 1.50 -8.85 -14.36
N PRO A 342 1.17 -8.87 -15.66
CA PRO A 342 0.71 -7.67 -16.37
C PRO A 342 -0.57 -7.10 -15.73
N ASN A 343 -1.38 -7.96 -15.09
CA ASN A 343 -2.49 -7.53 -14.26
C ASN A 343 -2.65 -8.47 -13.05
N LEU A 344 -2.21 -8.03 -11.85
CA LEU A 344 -2.39 -8.76 -10.60
C LEU A 344 -3.85 -9.19 -10.34
N ARG A 345 -4.86 -8.50 -10.90
CA ARG A 345 -6.27 -8.96 -10.78
C ARG A 345 -6.51 -10.32 -11.40
N CYS A 346 -5.80 -10.66 -12.48
CA CYS A 346 -5.86 -11.98 -13.09
C CYS A 346 -5.61 -13.03 -12.03
N ALA A 347 -4.58 -12.82 -11.22
CA ALA A 347 -4.17 -13.73 -10.17
C ALA A 347 -5.20 -13.89 -9.04
N PHE A 348 -6.05 -12.88 -8.77
CA PHE A 348 -7.13 -12.97 -7.77
C PHE A 348 -8.40 -13.64 -8.30
N GLN A 349 -8.58 -13.73 -9.62
CA GLN A 349 -9.77 -14.29 -10.26
C GLN A 349 -9.62 -15.77 -10.67
N VAL A 350 -8.40 -16.35 -10.62
CA VAL A 350 -8.15 -17.75 -11.06
C VAL A 350 -8.58 -18.84 -10.05
N ASP A 351 -9.47 -18.59 -9.09
CA ASP A 351 -9.63 -19.40 -7.85
C ASP A 351 -8.31 -19.59 -7.10
N ALA A 352 -7.41 -18.59 -7.20
CA ALA A 352 -6.15 -18.69 -6.51
C ALA A 352 -6.32 -18.35 -5.03
N SER A 353 -6.04 -19.31 -4.16
CA SER A 353 -5.78 -18.97 -2.76
C SER A 353 -4.47 -18.18 -2.71
N LEU A 354 -4.51 -16.97 -2.14
CA LEU A 354 -3.35 -16.09 -2.07
C LEU A 354 -2.48 -16.47 -0.87
N CYS A 355 -1.29 -16.99 -1.14
CA CYS A 355 -0.22 -17.05 -0.16
C CYS A 355 0.65 -15.79 -0.34
N CYS A 356 0.39 -14.79 0.50
CA CYS A 356 1.23 -13.61 0.64
C CYS A 356 1.88 -13.64 2.03
N LYS A 357 2.92 -12.82 2.27
CA LYS A 357 3.74 -12.70 3.50
C LYS A 357 3.02 -12.80 4.86
N ARG A 358 1.68 -12.70 4.90
CA ARG A 358 0.83 -12.77 6.08
C ARG A 358 0.82 -14.13 6.81
N LEU A 359 1.31 -15.22 6.21
CA LEU A 359 1.35 -16.53 6.88
C LEU A 359 2.51 -16.70 7.89
N PHE A 360 3.48 -15.77 7.93
CA PHE A 360 4.69 -15.94 8.75
C PHE A 360 4.88 -14.93 9.89
N GLY A 361 3.83 -14.25 10.35
CA GLY A 361 3.92 -13.39 11.56
C GLY A 361 4.85 -12.18 11.39
N TRP A 362 4.98 -11.68 10.16
CA TRP A 362 5.68 -10.43 9.85
C TRP A 362 4.69 -9.27 9.79
N CYS A 363 4.31 -8.74 10.95
CA CYS A 363 3.78 -7.39 11.19
C CYS A 363 3.60 -7.20 12.69
#